data_AF-A0A9P5PF11-F1
#
_entry.id   AF-A0A9P5PF11-F1
#
_cell.length_a   1.000
_cell.length_b   1.000
_cell.length_c   1.000
_cell.angle_alpha   90.00
_cell.angle_beta   90.00
_cell.angle_gamma   90.00
#
_symmetry.space_group_name_H-M   'P 1'
#
loop_
_entity.id
_entity.type
_entity.pdbx_description
1 polymer ?
#
loop_
_entity_poly.entity_id
_entity_poly.type
_entity_poly.pdbx_seq_one_letter_code
_entity_poly.pdbx_strand_id
1 'polypeptide(L)'
;MGEPKLHPVHRDINDQPFDVFIAGSGPIGATYARLLVHSGFNVCMVEIGDLQDSLHPGAHQKNEIRFQKDIDKFVSIIQGALSTVSSPTHNLVIPNLDPSAYRANTFPPGYNERQQSHNNLGAAAVTRCVGGMSTHWCVVPTPTFLKGVERPKIFENDADDDCEWDKIYHAAKVLIGTSEEEFDSSIRQKIVLDALKQKTEYAGRNVKALPLACHRIHNGRYVRWHAAENIFGKNFFVKTPQSGHGTFRLLANTRCTKLVKHPDTYNIEFVIIRDYIADMKGEPEVDFSIRAKHFSACFSIQILANSGFGAIRDQTNPLMPNLVINCIYRFRMAFCRIVLRQVSQRCLLHSQPEWVRKAVNNHQTEHKADPLPVPFSDPEPQVTIPVSAKFPWHIQIQRDSFSHGQASSLVDSRLVVDLRFFSMQDGRPENRIIFESTKDAYGMPQPTFEYRTTADYALKATEMMNDMTNIASVLGGYLPDSYPQFMTPGLPFHLAGSVRLGHDKSDSVANYNSQVWQIKNLYVAGNGTIPTAFAANPTLTSLALAIRSACKIRDFLKGSSTSSEITVTPDEWLKWTNANDPNYPDHKNLRELQSVVLI
;
A
#
# COMPACT_ATOMS: atom_id res chain seq x y z
N MET A 1 -44.23 18.96 10.35
CA MET A 1 -43.23 19.33 9.33
C MET A 1 -42.44 20.49 9.88
N GLY A 2 -41.25 20.22 10.39
CA GLY A 2 -40.30 21.24 10.83
C GLY A 2 -38.98 20.94 10.16
N GLU A 3 -38.45 21.88 9.39
CA GLU A 3 -37.10 21.81 8.85
C GLU A 3 -36.11 21.56 9.99
N PRO A 4 -35.12 20.66 9.83
CA PRO A 4 -34.06 20.52 10.81
C PRO A 4 -33.22 21.80 10.78
N LYS A 5 -33.37 22.65 11.81
CA LYS A 5 -32.49 23.78 12.07
C LYS A 5 -31.06 23.25 12.20
N LEU A 6 -30.26 23.50 11.17
CA LEU A 6 -28.80 23.38 11.21
C LEU A 6 -28.28 24.27 12.34
N HIS A 7 -27.66 23.67 13.36
CA HIS A 7 -26.86 24.42 14.33
C HIS A 7 -25.68 25.08 13.58
N PRO A 8 -25.37 26.36 13.83
CA PRO A 8 -24.31 27.05 13.12
C PRO A 8 -22.97 26.61 13.71
N VAL A 9 -22.27 25.70 13.02
CA VAL A 9 -20.83 25.52 13.21
C VAL A 9 -20.14 25.96 11.93
N HIS A 10 -20.11 27.27 11.73
CA HIS A 10 -19.23 27.92 10.78
C HIS A 10 -17.90 28.18 11.49
N ARG A 11 -16.89 27.37 11.16
CA ARG A 11 -15.54 27.90 11.05
C ARG A 11 -15.12 27.71 9.61
N ASP A 12 -15.37 28.74 8.81
CA ASP A 12 -14.66 28.97 7.56
C ASP A 12 -13.17 29.01 7.91
N ILE A 13 -12.51 27.86 7.77
CA ILE A 13 -11.07 27.79 7.85
C ILE A 13 -10.55 28.42 6.55
N ASN A 14 -10.48 29.75 6.60
CA ASN A 14 -10.14 30.75 5.59
C ASN A 14 -11.27 31.06 4.58
N ASP A 15 -11.52 32.36 4.37
CA ASP A 15 -12.44 32.99 3.39
C ASP A 15 -12.16 32.63 1.90
N GLN A 16 -11.41 31.56 1.63
CA GLN A 16 -11.22 31.02 0.29
C GLN A 16 -11.56 29.52 0.26
N PRO A 17 -12.54 29.10 -0.55
CA PRO A 17 -12.85 27.69 -0.71
C PRO A 17 -11.64 26.96 -1.30
N PHE A 18 -11.33 25.78 -0.76
CA PHE A 18 -10.31 24.91 -1.35
C PHE A 18 -10.77 24.44 -2.73
N ASP A 19 -9.85 24.27 -3.67
CA ASP A 19 -10.19 23.68 -4.97
C ASP A 19 -10.39 22.17 -4.83
N VAL A 20 -9.54 21.52 -4.02
CA VAL A 20 -9.58 20.07 -3.82
C VAL A 20 -9.46 19.70 -2.35
N PHE A 21 -10.34 18.79 -1.92
CA PHE A 21 -10.27 18.12 -0.63
C PHE A 21 -9.81 16.67 -0.80
N ILE A 22 -8.88 16.23 0.04
CA ILE A 22 -8.32 14.87 0.04
C ILE A 22 -8.49 14.25 1.44
N ALA A 23 -9.17 13.12 1.53
CA ALA A 23 -9.23 12.32 2.76
C ALA A 23 -8.18 11.21 2.72
N GLY A 24 -7.19 11.26 3.61
CA GLY A 24 -6.11 10.28 3.74
C GLY A 24 -4.79 10.75 3.13
N SER A 25 -3.70 10.58 3.88
CA SER A 25 -2.35 11.06 3.55
C SER A 25 -1.37 9.96 3.12
N GLY A 26 -1.88 8.77 2.81
CA GLY A 26 -1.09 7.68 2.24
C GLY A 26 -0.45 8.05 0.89
N PRO A 27 0.36 7.15 0.30
CA PRO A 27 1.11 7.46 -0.93
C PRO A 27 0.22 7.89 -2.10
N ILE A 28 -1.01 7.36 -2.17
CA ILE A 28 -1.98 7.73 -3.19
C ILE A 28 -2.53 9.15 -2.95
N GLY A 29 -2.90 9.49 -1.71
CA GLY A 29 -3.34 10.84 -1.36
C GLY A 29 -2.24 11.88 -1.56
N ALA A 30 -1.00 11.52 -1.21
CA ALA A 30 0.19 12.32 -1.49
C ALA A 30 0.39 12.58 -2.99
N THR A 31 0.06 11.60 -3.84
CA THR A 31 0.13 11.75 -5.31
C THR A 31 -0.84 12.81 -5.83
N TYR A 32 -2.11 12.78 -5.37
CA TYR A 32 -3.08 13.82 -5.70
C TYR A 32 -2.61 15.19 -5.21
N ALA A 33 -2.20 15.28 -3.95
CA ALA A 33 -1.74 16.53 -3.36
C ALA A 33 -0.58 17.11 -4.14
N ARG A 34 0.45 16.31 -4.44
CA ARG A 34 1.60 16.76 -5.24
C ARG A 34 1.15 17.33 -6.59
N LEU A 35 0.44 16.54 -7.39
CA LEU A 35 0.09 16.92 -8.76
C LEU A 35 -0.80 18.18 -8.82
N LEU A 36 -1.75 18.28 -7.90
CA LEU A 36 -2.70 19.40 -7.86
C LEU A 36 -2.06 20.68 -7.30
N VAL A 37 -1.25 20.58 -6.24
CA VAL A 37 -0.53 21.75 -5.68
C VAL A 37 0.49 22.30 -6.67
N HIS A 38 1.25 21.44 -7.35
CA HIS A 38 2.18 21.88 -8.39
C HIS A 38 1.45 22.49 -9.61
N SER A 39 0.17 22.15 -9.79
CA SER A 39 -0.68 22.74 -10.84
C SER A 39 -1.28 24.10 -10.45
N GLY A 40 -0.99 24.62 -9.26
CA GLY A 40 -1.47 25.93 -8.78
C GLY A 40 -2.75 25.89 -7.95
N PHE A 41 -3.26 24.72 -7.56
CA PHE A 41 -4.54 24.59 -6.85
C PHE A 41 -4.39 24.59 -5.33
N ASN A 42 -5.42 25.10 -4.65
CA ASN A 42 -5.52 25.07 -3.20
C ASN A 42 -6.05 23.71 -2.72
N VAL A 43 -5.22 22.96 -1.99
CA VAL A 43 -5.51 21.59 -1.57
C VAL A 43 -5.57 21.48 -0.05
N CYS A 44 -6.67 20.96 0.47
CA CYS A 44 -6.82 20.56 1.87
C CYS A 44 -6.77 19.03 1.97
N MET A 45 -5.86 18.52 2.79
CA MET A 45 -5.74 17.10 3.11
C MET A 45 -6.05 16.87 4.59
N VAL A 46 -6.86 15.86 4.89
CA VAL A 46 -7.14 15.42 6.26
C VAL A 46 -6.59 14.02 6.50
N GLU A 47 -6.01 13.79 7.66
CA GLU A 47 -5.53 12.49 8.11
C GLU A 47 -6.04 12.23 9.52
N ILE A 48 -6.56 11.02 9.73
CA ILE A 48 -7.10 10.62 11.04
C ILE A 48 -5.98 10.38 12.05
N GLY A 49 -4.84 9.88 11.59
CA GLY A 49 -3.67 9.65 12.42
C GLY A 49 -2.78 10.88 12.61
N ASP A 50 -1.81 10.72 13.50
CA ASP A 50 -0.82 11.76 13.82
C ASP A 50 0.38 11.74 12.86
N LEU A 51 1.23 12.78 12.93
CA LEU A 51 2.44 12.95 12.13
C LEU A 51 3.53 11.92 12.41
N GLN A 52 3.42 11.17 13.52
CA GLN A 52 4.45 10.28 14.09
C GLN A 52 5.72 11.05 14.51
N ASP A 53 6.58 10.41 15.31
CA ASP A 53 7.89 10.97 15.74
C ASP A 53 8.92 10.94 14.60
N SER A 54 8.61 11.56 13.46
CA SER A 54 9.54 11.72 12.35
C SER A 54 9.73 13.18 12.00
N LEU A 55 11.00 13.57 11.76
CA LEU A 55 11.36 14.91 11.30
C LEU A 55 10.69 15.24 9.94
N HIS A 56 10.35 14.21 9.17
CA HIS A 56 9.67 14.33 7.88
C HIS A 56 8.33 13.57 7.93
N PRO A 57 7.18 14.28 7.85
CA PRO A 57 5.87 13.66 7.86
C PRO A 57 5.71 12.58 6.78
N GLY A 58 5.29 11.38 7.18
CA GLY A 58 5.07 10.27 6.26
C GLY A 58 6.34 9.59 5.75
N ALA A 59 7.49 9.78 6.40
CA ALA A 59 8.72 9.07 6.08
C ALA A 59 8.67 7.60 6.53
N HIS A 60 9.43 6.75 5.84
CA HIS A 60 9.53 5.35 6.23
C HIS A 60 10.30 5.21 7.54
N GLN A 61 9.69 4.59 8.54
CA GLN A 61 10.28 4.41 9.87
C GLN A 61 11.53 3.51 9.85
N LYS A 62 11.66 2.61 8.85
CA LYS A 62 12.83 1.74 8.65
C LYS A 62 14.09 2.49 8.22
N ASN A 63 13.97 3.78 7.88
CA ASN A 63 15.12 4.61 7.54
C ASN A 63 15.99 4.95 8.75
N GLU A 64 15.49 4.76 9.96
CA GLU A 64 16.29 4.97 11.17
C GLU A 64 17.44 3.94 11.25
N ILE A 65 18.65 4.43 11.59
CA ILE A 65 19.87 3.62 11.60
C ILE A 65 19.73 2.40 12.52
N ARG A 66 18.99 2.52 13.63
CA ARG A 66 18.77 1.40 14.58
C ARG A 66 18.08 0.20 13.92
N PHE A 67 17.10 0.45 13.05
CA PHE A 67 16.36 -0.62 12.37
C PHE A 67 17.12 -1.19 11.17
N GLN A 68 18.03 -0.42 10.56
CA GLN A 68 18.91 -0.95 9.52
C GLN A 68 20.05 -1.80 10.08
N LYS A 69 20.49 -1.54 11.32
CA LYS A 69 21.45 -2.38 12.04
C LYS A 69 20.80 -3.64 12.61
N ASP A 70 19.53 -3.55 12.98
CA ASP A 70 18.74 -4.65 13.55
C ASP A 70 17.35 -4.65 12.93
N ILE A 71 17.22 -5.39 11.82
CA ILE A 71 16.01 -5.44 11.01
C ILE A 71 14.85 -6.17 11.70
N ASP A 72 15.16 -7.07 12.63
CA ASP A 72 14.17 -7.89 13.34
C ASP A 72 13.38 -7.04 14.35
N LYS A 73 13.98 -5.97 14.90
CA LYS A 73 13.27 -5.02 15.77
C LYS A 73 12.16 -4.24 15.04
N PHE A 74 12.23 -4.12 13.72
CA PHE A 74 11.22 -3.39 12.94
C PHE A 74 9.88 -4.14 12.89
N VAL A 75 9.86 -5.45 13.18
CA VAL A 75 8.63 -6.26 13.25
C VAL A 75 7.64 -5.67 14.26
N SER A 76 8.13 -5.27 15.44
CA SER A 76 7.28 -4.71 16.51
C SER A 76 6.67 -3.37 16.12
N ILE A 77 7.36 -2.59 15.29
CA ILE A 77 6.84 -1.32 14.75
C ILE A 77 5.66 -1.59 13.81
N ILE A 78 5.80 -2.57 12.91
CA ILE A 78 4.71 -2.97 12.01
C ILE A 78 3.52 -3.49 12.83
N GLN A 79 3.75 -4.39 13.79
CA GLN A 79 2.68 -4.94 14.63
C GLN A 79 1.95 -3.85 15.43
N GLY A 80 2.67 -2.86 15.98
CA GLY A 80 2.06 -1.74 16.69
C GLY A 80 1.27 -0.78 15.79
N ALA A 81 1.61 -0.68 14.50
CA ALA A 81 0.94 0.20 13.54
C ALA A 81 -0.31 -0.43 12.90
N LEU A 82 -0.48 -1.75 13.00
CA LEU A 82 -1.58 -2.49 12.35
C LEU A 82 -2.77 -2.66 13.30
N SER A 83 -3.85 -1.96 13.00
CA SER A 83 -5.12 -2.09 13.71
C SER A 83 -6.07 -3.02 12.94
N THR A 84 -6.38 -4.18 13.52
CA THR A 84 -7.29 -5.17 12.92
C THR A 84 -8.66 -4.57 12.60
N VAL A 85 -9.18 -4.87 11.42
CA VAL A 85 -10.42 -4.28 10.88
C VAL A 85 -11.67 -4.91 11.52
N SER A 86 -11.74 -6.24 11.57
CA SER A 86 -12.90 -6.97 12.08
C SER A 86 -12.46 -8.21 12.86
N SER A 87 -12.56 -8.12 14.18
CA SER A 87 -12.26 -9.22 15.10
C SER A 87 -13.56 -9.90 15.53
N PRO A 88 -13.79 -11.19 15.20
CA PRO A 88 -15.02 -11.86 15.59
C PRO A 88 -14.99 -12.16 17.09
N THR A 89 -16.17 -12.34 17.68
CA THR A 89 -16.25 -12.81 19.07
C THR A 89 -15.68 -14.24 19.17
N HIS A 90 -15.11 -14.56 20.32
CA HIS A 90 -14.49 -15.86 20.58
C HIS A 90 -15.08 -16.47 21.84
N ASN A 91 -15.52 -17.73 21.74
CA ASN A 91 -15.94 -18.52 22.89
C ASN A 91 -14.79 -19.42 23.38
N LEU A 92 -13.64 -18.81 23.66
CA LEU A 92 -12.52 -19.55 24.23
C LEU A 92 -12.88 -19.91 25.68
N VAL A 93 -12.97 -21.21 25.96
CA VAL A 93 -13.25 -21.69 27.31
C VAL A 93 -11.97 -21.61 28.13
N ILE A 94 -12.01 -20.84 29.23
CA ILE A 94 -10.92 -20.72 30.21
C ILE A 94 -11.38 -21.43 31.50
N PRO A 95 -11.25 -22.76 31.59
CA PRO A 95 -11.84 -23.55 32.67
C PRO A 95 -11.09 -23.39 34.00
N ASN A 96 -9.85 -22.93 33.95
CA ASN A 96 -8.91 -22.80 35.05
C ASN A 96 -8.88 -21.39 35.66
N LEU A 97 -9.90 -20.56 35.40
CA LEU A 97 -10.06 -19.28 36.07
C LEU A 97 -10.40 -19.52 37.55
N ASP A 98 -9.68 -18.81 38.44
CA ASP A 98 -9.94 -18.83 39.88
C ASP A 98 -11.45 -18.64 40.16
N PRO A 99 -12.09 -19.46 41.02
CA PRO A 99 -13.52 -19.32 41.31
C PRO A 99 -13.94 -17.95 41.86
N SER A 100 -13.02 -17.21 42.49
CA SER A 100 -13.25 -15.85 42.99
C SER A 100 -13.09 -14.77 41.91
N ALA A 101 -12.45 -15.09 40.78
CA ALA A 101 -12.26 -14.14 39.69
C ALA A 101 -13.55 -13.92 38.90
N TYR A 102 -13.76 -12.67 38.49
CA TYR A 102 -14.94 -12.27 37.72
C TYR A 102 -15.03 -13.04 36.39
N ARG A 103 -16.22 -13.60 36.13
CA ARG A 103 -16.55 -14.27 34.86
C ARG A 103 -17.53 -13.40 34.08
N ALA A 104 -17.11 -12.96 32.90
CA ALA A 104 -17.97 -12.20 32.01
C ALA A 104 -18.93 -13.14 31.26
N ASN A 105 -20.22 -12.79 31.24
CA ASN A 105 -21.23 -13.46 30.41
C ASN A 105 -21.39 -12.78 29.04
N THR A 106 -20.70 -11.66 28.82
CA THR A 106 -20.76 -10.84 27.62
C THR A 106 -19.37 -10.63 27.04
N PHE A 107 -19.30 -10.32 25.74
CA PHE A 107 -18.03 -10.07 25.08
C PHE A 107 -17.45 -8.70 25.47
N PRO A 108 -16.12 -8.56 25.54
CA PRO A 108 -15.48 -7.26 25.77
C PRO A 108 -15.78 -6.26 24.64
N PRO A 109 -15.68 -4.94 24.90
CA PRO A 109 -15.69 -3.96 23.83
C PRO A 109 -14.50 -4.16 22.88
N GLY A 110 -14.72 -3.93 21.58
CA GLY A 110 -13.69 -4.06 20.54
C GLY A 110 -13.83 -5.30 19.63
N TYR A 111 -14.78 -6.20 19.92
CA TYR A 111 -15.15 -7.29 19.03
C TYR A 111 -16.36 -6.94 18.17
N ASN A 112 -16.40 -7.50 16.97
CA ASN A 112 -17.54 -7.43 16.05
C ASN A 112 -18.41 -8.68 16.22
N GLU A 113 -19.54 -8.54 16.90
CA GLU A 113 -20.51 -9.62 17.14
C GLU A 113 -21.15 -10.17 15.86
N ARG A 114 -21.20 -9.36 14.79
CA ARG A 114 -21.76 -9.76 13.49
C ARG A 114 -20.75 -10.50 12.61
N GLN A 115 -19.46 -10.45 12.94
CA GLN A 115 -18.43 -11.13 12.18
C GLN A 115 -18.43 -12.62 12.47
N GLN A 116 -18.64 -13.44 11.45
CA GLN A 116 -18.46 -14.89 11.56
C GLN A 116 -16.99 -15.23 11.34
N SER A 117 -16.43 -16.15 12.13
CA SER A 117 -15.00 -16.49 12.07
C SER A 117 -14.58 -17.13 10.74
N HIS A 118 -15.43 -17.96 10.15
CA HIS A 118 -15.12 -18.76 8.95
C HIS A 118 -15.17 -17.96 7.64
N ASN A 119 -15.86 -16.81 7.62
CA ASN A 119 -15.96 -15.94 6.44
C ASN A 119 -15.17 -14.62 6.60
N ASN A 120 -14.30 -14.55 7.60
CA ASN A 120 -13.60 -13.33 7.96
C ASN A 120 -12.30 -13.12 7.19
N LEU A 121 -11.88 -11.85 7.11
CA LEU A 121 -10.51 -11.47 6.87
C LEU A 121 -9.77 -11.19 8.18
N GLY A 122 -9.49 -12.24 8.97
CA GLY A 122 -9.01 -12.10 10.35
C GLY A 122 -7.71 -11.33 10.55
N ALA A 123 -6.82 -11.27 9.54
CA ALA A 123 -5.60 -10.48 9.60
C ALA A 123 -5.67 -9.18 8.78
N ALA A 124 -6.82 -8.81 8.21
CA ALA A 124 -6.96 -7.51 7.57
C ALA A 124 -6.83 -6.41 8.63
N ALA A 125 -5.90 -5.49 8.40
CA ALA A 125 -5.62 -4.39 9.29
C ALA A 125 -5.51 -3.08 8.51
N VAL A 126 -5.65 -1.97 9.22
CA VAL A 126 -5.46 -0.61 8.72
C VAL A 126 -4.44 0.11 9.58
N THR A 127 -3.74 1.08 8.99
CA THR A 127 -2.81 1.95 9.71
C THR A 127 -3.25 3.38 9.59
N ARG A 128 -3.25 4.07 10.73
CA ARG A 128 -3.72 5.44 10.89
C ARG A 128 -2.55 6.31 11.33
N CYS A 129 -1.89 6.94 10.38
CA CYS A 129 -0.80 7.88 10.60
C CYS A 129 -0.57 8.68 9.32
N VAL A 130 0.13 9.81 9.41
CA VAL A 130 0.56 10.53 8.23
C VAL A 130 1.48 9.64 7.39
N GLY A 131 1.14 9.46 6.11
CA GLY A 131 1.80 8.49 5.21
C GLY A 131 1.19 7.09 5.21
N GLY A 132 0.27 6.79 6.13
CA GLY A 132 -0.45 5.52 6.20
C GLY A 132 0.46 4.29 6.22
N MET A 133 0.09 3.24 5.48
CA MET A 133 0.90 2.03 5.40
C MET A 133 2.29 2.23 4.78
N SER A 134 2.54 3.30 4.03
CA SER A 134 3.88 3.54 3.46
C SER A 134 4.96 3.84 4.50
N THR A 135 4.58 4.16 5.74
CA THR A 135 5.51 4.39 6.85
C THR A 135 6.23 3.11 7.28
N HIS A 136 5.60 1.95 7.08
CA HIS A 136 6.10 0.66 7.55
C HIS A 136 5.86 -0.48 6.56
N TRP A 137 5.40 -0.17 5.34
CA TRP A 137 5.27 -1.19 4.31
C TRP A 137 6.60 -1.93 4.21
N CYS A 138 6.50 -3.24 4.08
CA CYS A 138 7.64 -4.08 3.82
C CYS A 138 8.31 -3.62 2.52
N VAL A 139 9.53 -4.11 2.24
CA VAL A 139 10.24 -3.98 0.94
C VAL A 139 9.24 -3.57 -0.15
N VAL A 140 9.43 -2.44 -0.87
CA VAL A 140 8.36 -1.80 -1.69
C VAL A 140 8.38 -2.31 -3.14
N PRO A 141 7.85 -3.51 -3.44
CA PRO A 141 7.83 -4.04 -4.78
C PRO A 141 6.90 -3.18 -5.63
N THR A 142 7.41 -2.79 -6.78
CA THR A 142 6.69 -1.99 -7.77
C THR A 142 6.59 -2.77 -9.08
N PRO A 143 6.00 -3.98 -9.06
CA PRO A 143 5.79 -4.76 -10.27
C PRO A 143 4.74 -4.07 -11.15
N THR A 144 4.96 -4.13 -12.46
CA THR A 144 3.93 -3.82 -13.44
C THR A 144 3.00 -5.03 -13.59
N PHE A 145 1.70 -4.80 -13.63
CA PHE A 145 0.73 -5.88 -13.83
C PHE A 145 0.88 -6.50 -15.23
N LEU A 146 0.79 -7.83 -15.30
CA LEU A 146 0.93 -8.55 -16.57
C LEU A 146 -0.25 -8.25 -17.51
N LYS A 147 0.06 -7.87 -18.76
CA LYS A 147 -0.93 -7.65 -19.83
C LYS A 147 -1.77 -8.92 -20.06
N GLY A 148 -3.08 -8.75 -20.13
CA GLY A 148 -4.03 -9.84 -20.41
C GLY A 148 -4.31 -10.78 -19.23
N VAL A 149 -3.60 -10.62 -18.10
CA VAL A 149 -3.82 -11.43 -16.89
C VAL A 149 -4.24 -10.54 -15.72
N GLU A 150 -3.37 -9.61 -15.31
CA GLU A 150 -3.60 -8.78 -14.13
C GLU A 150 -4.03 -7.35 -14.49
N ARG A 151 -3.57 -6.83 -15.63
CA ARG A 151 -3.74 -5.42 -16.00
C ARG A 151 -5.19 -5.14 -16.44
N PRO A 152 -5.89 -4.17 -15.81
CA PRO A 152 -7.24 -3.80 -16.24
C PRO A 152 -7.21 -3.05 -17.57
N LYS A 153 -8.23 -3.25 -18.41
CA LYS A 153 -8.37 -2.55 -19.70
C LYS A 153 -9.04 -1.20 -19.53
N ILE A 154 -8.29 -0.12 -19.73
CA ILE A 154 -8.77 1.28 -19.73
C ILE A 154 -9.40 1.64 -21.07
N PHE A 155 -8.89 1.09 -22.17
CA PHE A 155 -9.41 1.31 -23.52
C PHE A 155 -9.72 -0.03 -24.21
N GLU A 156 -10.69 -0.03 -25.12
CA GLU A 156 -11.03 -1.23 -25.91
C GLU A 156 -9.92 -1.59 -26.91
N ASN A 157 -9.25 -0.57 -27.47
CA ASN A 157 -8.10 -0.75 -28.34
C ASN A 157 -6.85 -1.09 -27.53
N ASP A 158 -6.28 -2.27 -27.77
CA ASP A 158 -5.11 -2.76 -27.05
C ASP A 158 -3.87 -1.86 -27.23
N ALA A 159 -3.71 -1.19 -28.38
CA ALA A 159 -2.55 -0.32 -28.63
C ALA A 159 -2.60 0.97 -27.79
N ASP A 160 -3.79 1.57 -27.68
CA ASP A 160 -4.00 2.78 -26.88
C ASP A 160 -3.95 2.46 -25.38
N ASP A 161 -4.48 1.31 -24.97
CA ASP A 161 -4.37 0.79 -23.60
C ASP A 161 -2.91 0.56 -23.18
N ASP A 162 -2.12 -0.12 -24.01
CA ASP A 162 -0.68 -0.33 -23.78
C ASP A 162 0.05 1.00 -23.63
N CYS A 163 -0.17 1.91 -24.58
CA CYS A 163 0.48 3.21 -24.63
C CYS A 163 0.14 4.06 -23.40
N GLU A 164 -1.10 4.03 -22.92
CA GLU A 164 -1.51 4.71 -21.69
C GLU A 164 -0.83 4.07 -20.47
N TRP A 165 -0.92 2.75 -20.31
CA TRP A 165 -0.35 2.03 -19.17
C TRP A 165 1.15 2.23 -19.04
N ASP A 166 1.89 2.15 -20.15
CA ASP A 166 3.34 2.34 -20.14
C ASP A 166 3.73 3.74 -19.64
N LYS A 167 2.97 4.77 -20.04
CA LYS A 167 3.19 6.15 -19.59
C LYS A 167 2.89 6.33 -18.10
N ILE A 168 1.72 5.88 -17.64
CA ILE A 168 1.33 6.06 -16.24
C ILE A 168 2.17 5.19 -15.30
N TYR A 169 2.62 4.00 -15.73
CA TYR A 169 3.59 3.21 -14.99
C TYR A 169 4.97 3.86 -14.97
N HIS A 170 5.42 4.45 -16.07
CA HIS A 170 6.68 5.19 -16.09
C HIS A 170 6.61 6.37 -15.10
N ALA A 171 5.57 7.19 -15.17
CA ALA A 171 5.36 8.30 -14.24
C ALA A 171 5.27 7.82 -12.78
N ALA A 172 4.57 6.71 -12.51
CA ALA A 172 4.46 6.15 -11.16
C ALA A 172 5.81 5.63 -10.63
N LYS A 173 6.60 4.94 -11.46
CA LYS A 173 7.95 4.46 -11.10
C LYS A 173 8.88 5.62 -10.78
N VAL A 174 8.80 6.70 -11.55
CA VAL A 174 9.59 7.90 -11.34
C VAL A 174 9.16 8.63 -10.06
N LEU A 175 7.85 8.77 -9.84
CA LEU A 175 7.30 9.47 -8.67
C LEU A 175 7.65 8.77 -7.35
N ILE A 176 7.60 7.43 -7.33
CA ILE A 176 7.94 6.67 -6.14
C ILE A 176 9.45 6.42 -5.99
N GLY A 177 10.20 6.42 -7.09
CA GLY A 177 11.64 6.14 -7.11
C GLY A 177 12.00 4.65 -7.23
N THR A 178 11.33 3.92 -8.12
CA THR A 178 11.61 2.49 -8.38
C THR A 178 13.01 2.25 -8.94
N SER A 179 13.76 1.33 -8.36
CA SER A 179 15.06 0.83 -8.81
C SER A 179 15.13 -0.71 -8.70
N GLU A 180 15.74 -1.35 -9.70
CA GLU A 180 16.04 -2.79 -9.71
C GLU A 180 17.52 -3.08 -9.38
N GLU A 181 18.38 -2.04 -9.37
CA GLU A 181 19.85 -2.18 -9.32
C GLU A 181 20.42 -2.05 -7.90
N GLU A 182 19.63 -1.60 -6.92
CA GLU A 182 20.13 -1.28 -5.58
C GLU A 182 20.70 -2.49 -4.84
N PHE A 183 20.40 -3.73 -5.22
CA PHE A 183 20.90 -4.92 -4.54
C PHE A 183 21.87 -5.76 -5.40
N ASP A 184 22.33 -5.24 -6.53
CA ASP A 184 23.26 -5.97 -7.43
C ASP A 184 24.65 -6.18 -6.83
N SER A 185 25.01 -5.38 -5.82
CA SER A 185 26.25 -5.55 -5.04
C SER A 185 26.11 -6.55 -3.89
N SER A 186 24.94 -7.19 -3.69
CA SER A 186 24.77 -8.24 -2.68
C SER A 186 25.24 -9.60 -3.18
N ILE A 187 26.03 -10.27 -2.36
CA ILE A 187 26.51 -11.64 -2.62
C ILE A 187 25.33 -12.61 -2.48
N ARG A 188 24.50 -12.46 -1.43
CA ARG A 188 23.32 -13.31 -1.22
C ARG A 188 22.30 -13.20 -2.35
N GLN A 189 22.07 -12.00 -2.87
CA GLN A 189 21.22 -11.80 -4.06
C GLN A 189 21.71 -12.63 -5.24
N LYS A 190 23.02 -12.56 -5.54
CA LYS A 190 23.61 -13.31 -6.65
C LYS A 190 23.52 -14.82 -6.47
N ILE A 191 23.80 -15.32 -5.27
CA ILE A 191 23.68 -16.75 -4.95
C ILE A 191 22.27 -17.26 -5.28
N VAL A 192 21.24 -16.53 -4.84
CA VAL A 192 19.85 -16.92 -5.06
C VAL A 192 19.47 -16.83 -6.54
N LEU A 193 19.87 -15.75 -7.24
CA LEU A 193 19.61 -15.58 -8.67
C LEU A 193 20.27 -16.69 -9.50
N ASP A 194 21.55 -16.99 -9.24
CA ASP A 194 22.31 -17.99 -9.99
C ASP A 194 21.77 -19.40 -9.73
N ALA A 195 21.42 -19.72 -8.47
CA ALA A 195 20.87 -21.02 -8.11
C ALA A 195 19.54 -21.32 -8.84
N LEU A 196 18.70 -20.30 -9.02
CA LEU A 196 17.44 -20.44 -9.74
C LEU A 196 17.65 -20.45 -11.26
N LYS A 197 18.52 -19.58 -11.80
CA LYS A 197 18.78 -19.49 -13.25
C LYS A 197 19.49 -20.73 -13.82
N GLN A 198 20.32 -21.41 -13.04
CA GLN A 198 21.02 -22.62 -13.48
C GLN A 198 20.10 -23.83 -13.65
N LYS A 199 18.89 -23.80 -13.08
CA LYS A 199 17.93 -24.89 -13.17
C LYS A 199 17.06 -24.73 -14.40
N THR A 200 17.08 -25.74 -15.27
CA THR A 200 16.32 -25.78 -16.53
C THR A 200 14.82 -25.56 -16.34
N GLU A 201 14.27 -26.03 -15.21
CA GLU A 201 12.86 -25.86 -14.82
C GLU A 201 12.43 -24.38 -14.67
N TYR A 202 13.39 -23.48 -14.38
CA TYR A 202 13.13 -22.06 -14.14
C TYR A 202 13.68 -21.14 -15.24
N ALA A 203 14.36 -21.71 -16.26
CA ALA A 203 14.95 -20.94 -17.37
C ALA A 203 13.91 -20.10 -18.15
N GLY A 204 12.65 -20.53 -18.18
CA GLY A 204 11.54 -19.80 -18.82
C GLY A 204 10.70 -18.93 -17.88
N ARG A 205 11.06 -18.81 -16.60
CA ARG A 205 10.25 -18.09 -15.59
C ARG A 205 10.69 -16.64 -15.34
N ASN A 206 11.65 -16.14 -16.10
CA ASN A 206 12.14 -14.75 -16.02
C ASN A 206 12.52 -14.30 -14.58
N VAL A 207 13.41 -15.06 -13.94
CA VAL A 207 13.93 -14.75 -12.60
C VAL A 207 14.73 -13.45 -12.64
N LYS A 208 14.32 -12.43 -11.87
CA LYS A 208 14.95 -11.11 -11.86
C LYS A 208 15.03 -10.49 -10.46
N ALA A 209 15.75 -9.38 -10.33
CA ALA A 209 15.73 -8.57 -9.13
C ALA A 209 14.33 -7.98 -8.91
N LEU A 210 13.92 -7.90 -7.64
CA LEU A 210 12.62 -7.32 -7.29
C LEU A 210 12.70 -5.79 -7.51
N PRO A 211 11.77 -5.16 -8.26
CA PRO A 211 11.76 -3.71 -8.43
C PRO A 211 11.33 -3.02 -7.13
N LEU A 212 12.23 -2.24 -6.52
CA LEU A 212 12.02 -1.65 -5.20
C LEU A 212 11.97 -0.13 -5.25
N ALA A 213 11.05 0.48 -4.50
CA ALA A 213 11.13 1.91 -4.21
C ALA A 213 12.12 2.16 -3.06
N CYS A 214 13.41 2.23 -3.40
CA CYS A 214 14.48 2.60 -2.49
C CYS A 214 15.71 3.10 -3.24
N HIS A 215 16.63 3.74 -2.53
CA HIS A 215 17.99 4.01 -3.02
C HIS A 215 19.01 3.82 -1.91
N ARG A 216 20.23 3.41 -2.28
CA ARG A 216 21.34 3.33 -1.33
C ARG A 216 21.95 4.70 -1.03
N ILE A 217 22.38 4.86 0.21
CA ILE A 217 23.09 6.03 0.72
C ILE A 217 24.40 5.60 1.41
N HIS A 218 25.33 6.55 1.56
CA HIS A 218 26.62 6.36 2.24
C HIS A 218 27.46 5.21 1.66
N ASN A 219 27.84 5.34 0.39
CA ASN A 219 28.64 4.35 -0.37
C ASN A 219 28.07 2.93 -0.37
N GLY A 220 26.74 2.80 -0.25
CA GLY A 220 26.05 1.52 -0.34
C GLY A 220 25.71 0.86 1.01
N ARG A 221 26.13 1.45 2.14
CA ARG A 221 25.98 0.84 3.47
C ARG A 221 24.54 0.85 3.98
N TYR A 222 23.80 1.92 3.71
CA TYR A 222 22.42 2.09 4.19
C TYR A 222 21.46 2.20 3.00
N VAL A 223 20.22 1.81 3.23
CA VAL A 223 19.14 1.91 2.24
C VAL A 223 18.14 2.95 2.74
N ARG A 224 17.83 3.95 1.91
CA ARG A 224 16.69 4.83 2.15
C ARG A 224 15.48 4.26 1.41
N TRP A 225 14.56 3.73 2.19
CA TRP A 225 13.28 3.22 1.73
C TRP A 225 12.32 4.37 1.46
N HIS A 226 11.63 4.29 0.33
CA HIS A 226 10.70 5.34 -0.06
C HIS A 226 9.34 5.17 0.63
N ALA A 227 8.65 6.29 0.87
CA ALA A 227 7.32 6.37 1.45
C ALA A 227 6.53 7.55 0.86
N ALA A 228 5.37 7.87 1.44
CA ALA A 228 4.60 9.06 1.06
C ALA A 228 5.43 10.36 1.13
N GLU A 229 6.40 10.46 2.05
CA GLU A 229 7.36 11.57 2.11
C GLU A 229 8.09 11.82 0.78
N ASN A 230 8.52 10.76 0.11
CA ASN A 230 9.21 10.87 -1.18
C ASN A 230 8.28 11.42 -2.26
N ILE A 231 7.01 11.02 -2.22
CA ILE A 231 5.99 11.55 -3.11
C ILE A 231 5.74 13.02 -2.81
N PHE A 232 5.60 13.45 -1.55
CA PHE A 232 5.43 14.87 -1.23
C PHE A 232 6.65 15.71 -1.67
N GLY A 233 7.87 15.25 -1.37
CA GLY A 233 9.12 15.96 -1.66
C GLY A 233 9.60 16.85 -0.49
N LYS A 234 10.88 17.22 -0.50
CA LYS A 234 11.59 17.85 0.64
C LYS A 234 11.00 19.19 1.10
N ASN A 235 10.41 19.97 0.19
CA ASN A 235 9.95 21.34 0.47
C ASN A 235 8.42 21.49 0.43
N PHE A 236 7.68 20.40 0.40
CA PHE A 236 6.22 20.45 0.22
C PHE A 236 5.47 21.05 1.43
N PHE A 237 6.04 20.92 2.62
CA PHE A 237 5.45 21.42 3.88
C PHE A 237 6.00 22.79 4.30
N VAL A 238 6.83 23.43 3.46
CA VAL A 238 7.42 24.75 3.76
C VAL A 238 6.35 25.84 3.59
N LYS A 239 6.22 26.73 4.58
CA LYS A 239 5.16 27.76 4.64
C LYS A 239 5.23 28.83 3.55
N THR A 240 6.36 28.99 2.88
CA THR A 240 6.54 30.01 1.83
C THR A 240 6.08 29.46 0.49
N PRO A 241 5.04 30.04 -0.15
CA PRO A 241 4.60 29.59 -1.46
C PRO A 241 5.73 29.76 -2.47
N GLN A 242 6.15 28.67 -3.09
CA GLN A 242 7.04 28.74 -4.25
C GLN A 242 6.25 29.38 -5.41
N SER A 243 6.89 30.30 -6.16
CA SER A 243 6.24 31.01 -7.26
C SER A 243 5.63 30.03 -8.27
N GLY A 244 4.30 30.01 -8.39
CA GLY A 244 3.56 29.13 -9.31
C GLY A 244 2.92 27.88 -8.68
N HIS A 245 3.21 27.57 -7.41
CA HIS A 245 2.56 26.48 -6.68
C HIS A 245 1.32 26.98 -5.91
N GLY A 246 0.30 26.13 -5.79
CA GLY A 246 -0.89 26.39 -4.99
C GLY A 246 -0.64 26.25 -3.49
N THR A 247 -1.66 26.52 -2.67
CA THR A 247 -1.55 26.34 -1.21
C THR A 247 -1.85 24.90 -0.80
N PHE A 248 -1.09 24.37 0.17
CA PHE A 248 -1.31 23.04 0.74
C PHE A 248 -1.53 23.13 2.25
N ARG A 249 -2.55 22.44 2.73
CA ARG A 249 -2.84 22.31 4.16
C ARG A 249 -3.10 20.87 4.54
N LEU A 250 -2.28 20.31 5.43
CA LEU A 250 -2.48 19.02 6.07
C LEU A 250 -3.08 19.22 7.47
N LEU A 251 -4.22 18.58 7.73
CA LEU A 251 -4.88 18.51 9.03
C LEU A 251 -4.72 17.08 9.57
N ALA A 252 -3.71 16.87 10.43
CA ALA A 252 -3.51 15.61 11.15
C ALA A 252 -4.49 15.50 12.33
N ASN A 253 -4.67 14.29 12.86
CA ASN A 253 -5.62 13.99 13.96
C ASN A 253 -7.07 14.43 13.66
N THR A 254 -7.42 14.51 12.38
CA THR A 254 -8.72 15.01 11.90
C THR A 254 -9.40 13.93 11.07
N ARG A 255 -10.55 13.43 11.55
CA ARG A 255 -11.32 12.40 10.86
C ARG A 255 -12.27 13.03 9.84
N CYS A 256 -12.25 12.54 8.61
CA CYS A 256 -13.35 12.74 7.66
C CYS A 256 -14.51 11.79 7.99
N THR A 257 -15.65 12.33 8.42
CA THR A 257 -16.81 11.53 8.87
C THR A 257 -17.79 11.25 7.74
N LYS A 258 -18.17 12.27 6.97
CA LYS A 258 -19.24 12.13 5.97
C LYS A 258 -19.11 13.17 4.86
N LEU A 259 -19.41 12.75 3.64
CA LEU A 259 -19.61 13.61 2.48
C LEU A 259 -21.10 13.97 2.41
N VAL A 260 -21.43 15.26 2.40
CA VAL A 260 -22.81 15.75 2.32
C VAL A 260 -23.13 16.13 0.88
N LYS A 261 -24.25 15.61 0.40
CA LYS A 261 -24.70 15.73 -0.99
C LYS A 261 -25.68 16.89 -1.08
N HIS A 262 -25.64 17.62 -2.19
CA HIS A 262 -26.68 18.56 -2.55
C HIS A 262 -27.97 17.80 -2.91
N PRO A 263 -29.16 18.19 -2.40
CA PRO A 263 -30.42 17.49 -2.64
C PRO A 263 -30.75 17.26 -4.13
N ASP A 264 -30.51 18.27 -4.98
CA ASP A 264 -30.94 18.22 -6.39
C ASP A 264 -29.86 17.73 -7.38
N THR A 265 -28.58 18.02 -7.12
CA THR A 265 -27.50 17.76 -8.10
C THR A 265 -26.72 16.48 -7.80
N TYR A 266 -26.96 15.86 -6.63
CA TYR A 266 -26.19 14.72 -6.08
C TYR A 266 -24.67 14.95 -5.94
N ASN A 267 -24.18 16.13 -6.30
CA ASN A 267 -22.80 16.55 -6.08
C ASN A 267 -22.52 16.74 -4.59
N ILE A 268 -21.27 16.59 -4.21
CA ILE A 268 -20.85 16.83 -2.82
C ILE A 268 -20.73 18.34 -2.61
N GLU A 269 -21.38 18.88 -1.58
CA GLU A 269 -21.35 20.31 -1.26
C GLU A 269 -20.28 20.60 -0.20
N PHE A 270 -20.25 19.79 0.86
CA PHE A 270 -19.29 19.93 1.95
C PHE A 270 -19.00 18.57 2.61
N VAL A 271 -17.90 18.54 3.35
CA VAL A 271 -17.45 17.37 4.11
C VAL A 271 -17.49 17.69 5.58
N ILE A 272 -18.06 16.79 6.38
CA ILE A 272 -18.05 16.86 7.83
C ILE A 272 -16.76 16.20 8.32
N ILE A 273 -15.96 16.98 9.03
CA ILE A 273 -14.72 16.54 9.67
C ILE A 273 -14.83 16.68 11.19
N ARG A 274 -14.09 15.86 11.94
CA ARG A 274 -13.96 15.93 13.40
C ARG A 274 -12.50 16.09 13.78
N ASP A 275 -12.17 17.09 14.58
CA ASP A 275 -10.83 17.28 15.16
C ASP A 275 -10.73 16.56 16.50
N TYR A 276 -9.85 15.55 16.60
CA TYR A 276 -9.68 14.80 17.85
C TYR A 276 -8.89 15.55 18.91
N ILE A 277 -8.03 16.50 18.55
CA ILE A 277 -7.28 17.28 19.54
C ILE A 277 -8.24 18.23 20.26
N ALA A 278 -9.17 18.85 19.52
CA ALA A 278 -10.23 19.68 20.09
C ALA A 278 -11.17 18.83 20.98
N ASP A 279 -11.54 17.62 20.52
CA ASP A 279 -12.36 16.66 21.28
C ASP A 279 -11.69 16.30 22.62
N MET A 280 -10.40 15.98 22.60
CA MET A 280 -9.62 15.64 23.79
C MET A 280 -9.47 16.82 24.76
N LYS A 281 -9.47 18.05 24.26
CA LYS A 281 -9.44 19.27 25.08
C LYS A 281 -10.81 19.65 25.64
N GLY A 282 -11.88 18.94 25.26
CA GLY A 282 -13.25 19.23 25.67
C GLY A 282 -13.82 20.51 25.04
N GLU A 283 -13.32 20.90 23.86
CA GLU A 283 -13.84 22.07 23.15
C GLU A 283 -15.27 21.78 22.63
N PRO A 284 -16.19 22.75 22.67
CA PRO A 284 -17.59 22.54 22.27
C PRO A 284 -17.79 22.39 20.75
N GLU A 285 -16.86 22.92 19.95
CA GLU A 285 -16.89 22.87 18.48
C GLU A 285 -15.85 21.85 18.00
N VAL A 286 -16.24 20.59 17.89
CA VAL A 286 -15.35 19.49 17.50
C VAL A 286 -15.54 19.08 16.04
N ASP A 287 -16.76 19.23 15.52
CA ASP A 287 -17.15 18.87 14.16
C ASP A 287 -17.25 20.13 13.30
N PHE A 288 -16.53 20.18 12.17
CA PHE A 288 -16.53 21.32 11.24
C PHE A 288 -16.88 20.87 9.81
N SER A 289 -17.26 21.82 8.97
CA SER A 289 -17.52 21.56 7.54
C SER A 289 -16.44 22.19 6.66
N ILE A 290 -15.98 21.45 5.65
CA ILE A 290 -15.06 21.96 4.62
C ILE A 290 -15.77 21.93 3.28
N ARG A 291 -15.79 23.09 2.60
CA ARG A 291 -16.25 23.22 1.21
C ARG A 291 -15.06 23.17 0.26
N ALA A 292 -15.20 22.38 -0.79
CA ALA A 292 -14.25 22.32 -1.89
C ALA A 292 -14.96 22.14 -3.23
N LYS A 293 -14.31 22.51 -4.34
CA LYS A 293 -14.89 22.29 -5.68
C LYS A 293 -14.91 20.80 -6.03
N HIS A 294 -13.84 20.07 -5.69
CA HIS A 294 -13.69 18.64 -5.92
C HIS A 294 -13.27 17.89 -4.66
N PHE A 295 -13.76 16.66 -4.54
CA PHE A 295 -13.51 15.79 -3.40
C PHE A 295 -12.88 14.49 -3.89
N SER A 296 -11.68 14.20 -3.40
CA SER A 296 -11.00 12.93 -3.60
C SER A 296 -11.04 12.14 -2.29
N ALA A 297 -11.87 11.11 -2.25
CA ALA A 297 -11.92 10.18 -1.13
C ALA A 297 -10.87 9.08 -1.36
N CYS A 298 -9.66 9.26 -0.83
CA CYS A 298 -8.69 8.18 -0.84
C CYS A 298 -9.11 7.12 0.19
N PHE A 299 -9.26 5.87 -0.29
CA PHE A 299 -9.35 4.63 0.48
C PHE A 299 -10.56 4.30 1.36
N SER A 300 -11.35 5.24 1.88
CA SER A 300 -12.32 4.86 2.91
C SER A 300 -13.72 4.60 2.38
N ILE A 301 -13.96 3.36 1.95
CA ILE A 301 -15.31 2.79 1.74
C ILE A 301 -16.26 3.05 2.92
N GLN A 302 -15.71 3.10 4.14
CA GLN A 302 -16.44 3.42 5.36
C GLN A 302 -17.01 4.85 5.35
N ILE A 303 -16.29 5.81 4.76
CA ILE A 303 -16.76 7.19 4.58
C ILE A 303 -17.89 7.21 3.56
N LEU A 304 -17.76 6.50 2.44
CA LEU A 304 -18.82 6.39 1.44
C LEU A 304 -20.09 5.75 2.03
N ALA A 305 -19.93 4.64 2.77
CA ALA A 305 -21.01 3.97 3.47
C ALA A 305 -21.73 4.90 4.47
N ASN A 306 -20.96 5.60 5.31
CA ASN A 306 -21.52 6.58 6.26
C ASN A 306 -22.16 7.80 5.56
N SER A 307 -21.78 8.06 4.31
CA SER A 307 -22.37 9.09 3.43
C SER A 307 -23.63 8.62 2.70
N GLY A 308 -24.12 7.41 2.99
CA GLY A 308 -25.33 6.85 2.40
C GLY A 308 -25.14 6.37 0.97
N PHE A 309 -23.90 6.20 0.50
CA PHE A 309 -23.61 5.35 -0.64
C PHE A 309 -23.71 3.91 -0.14
N GLY A 310 -24.56 3.08 -0.78
CA GLY A 310 -25.02 1.82 -0.23
C GLY A 310 -23.91 0.92 0.29
N ALA A 311 -24.04 0.40 1.52
CA ALA A 311 -23.22 -0.67 2.12
C ALA A 311 -23.58 -0.94 3.60
N ILE A 312 -24.49 -0.16 4.19
CA ILE A 312 -24.97 -0.41 5.56
C ILE A 312 -26.04 -1.50 5.51
N ARG A 313 -25.89 -2.55 6.32
CA ARG A 313 -26.71 -3.79 6.28
C ARG A 313 -28.22 -3.53 6.27
N ASP A 314 -28.70 -2.56 7.06
CA ASP A 314 -30.12 -2.27 7.27
C ASP A 314 -30.65 -1.07 6.46
N GLN A 315 -29.92 -0.62 5.42
CA GLN A 315 -30.32 0.54 4.63
C GLN A 315 -31.41 0.18 3.60
N THR A 316 -32.61 0.75 3.75
CA THR A 316 -33.80 0.43 2.95
C THR A 316 -33.85 1.07 1.55
N ASN A 317 -32.96 2.03 1.25
CA ASN A 317 -32.80 2.64 -0.08
C ASN A 317 -31.37 3.17 -0.27
N PRO A 318 -30.42 2.34 -0.74
CA PRO A 318 -29.06 2.80 -1.04
C PRO A 318 -29.06 3.67 -2.30
N LEU A 319 -28.35 4.81 -2.24
CA LEU A 319 -28.25 5.75 -3.37
C LEU A 319 -27.55 5.14 -4.60
N MET A 320 -26.73 4.13 -4.36
CA MET A 320 -26.13 3.27 -5.37
C MET A 320 -26.18 1.82 -4.86
N PRO A 321 -27.16 1.00 -5.30
CA PRO A 321 -27.24 -0.40 -4.89
C PRO A 321 -26.04 -1.22 -5.38
N ASN A 322 -25.41 -0.82 -6.48
CA ASN A 322 -24.17 -1.42 -6.99
C ASN A 322 -22.93 -1.06 -6.15
N LEU A 323 -23.06 -0.13 -5.20
CA LEU A 323 -22.00 0.19 -4.24
C LEU A 323 -21.94 -0.79 -3.07
N VAL A 324 -22.83 -1.79 -3.02
CA VAL A 324 -22.55 -2.99 -2.24
C VAL A 324 -21.21 -3.50 -2.76
N ILE A 325 -20.21 -3.41 -1.88
CA ILE A 325 -18.77 -3.55 -2.11
C ILE A 325 -18.49 -4.99 -2.50
N ASN A 326 -18.90 -5.35 -3.70
CA ASN A 326 -18.91 -6.69 -4.25
C ASN A 326 -17.62 -6.90 -5.06
N CYS A 327 -17.19 -8.15 -5.18
CA CYS A 327 -15.99 -8.54 -5.90
C CYS A 327 -14.70 -8.10 -5.21
N ILE A 328 -14.57 -8.39 -3.92
CA ILE A 328 -13.26 -8.29 -3.25
C ILE A 328 -12.27 -9.25 -3.91
N TYR A 329 -11.16 -8.71 -4.40
CA TYR A 329 -10.00 -9.48 -4.86
C TYR A 329 -9.05 -9.69 -3.68
N ARG A 330 -8.64 -10.94 -3.46
CA ARG A 330 -7.78 -11.27 -2.33
C ARG A 330 -6.91 -12.49 -2.55
N PHE A 331 -5.73 -12.41 -1.95
CA PHE A 331 -4.63 -13.35 -2.10
C PHE A 331 -4.51 -14.17 -0.81
N ARG A 332 -4.39 -15.49 -0.96
CA ARG A 332 -3.71 -16.32 0.01
C ARG A 332 -2.22 -16.10 -0.18
N MET A 333 -1.54 -15.90 0.94
CA MET A 333 -0.09 -15.89 1.00
C MET A 333 0.38 -17.22 1.55
N ALA A 334 1.27 -17.88 0.83
CA ALA A 334 2.08 -18.96 1.39
C ALA A 334 3.42 -18.38 1.83
N PHE A 335 3.93 -18.88 2.95
CA PHE A 335 5.17 -18.43 3.56
C PHE A 335 5.99 -19.61 4.05
N CYS A 336 7.30 -19.54 3.85
CA CYS A 336 8.27 -20.34 4.61
C CYS A 336 9.59 -19.60 4.72
N ARG A 337 10.45 -20.08 5.61
CA ARG A 337 11.85 -19.70 5.65
C ARG A 337 12.72 -20.89 5.35
N ILE A 338 13.82 -20.61 4.67
CA ILE A 338 14.86 -21.58 4.40
C ILE A 338 16.19 -21.12 5.00
N VAL A 339 17.00 -22.11 5.31
CA VAL A 339 18.44 -21.96 5.51
C VAL A 339 19.10 -22.35 4.18
N LEU A 340 19.84 -21.42 3.58
CA LEU A 340 20.54 -21.64 2.32
C LEU A 340 21.41 -22.91 2.40
N ARG A 341 21.29 -23.77 1.38
CA ARG A 341 22.10 -24.98 1.28
C ARG A 341 23.57 -24.57 1.23
N GLN A 342 24.39 -25.19 2.09
CA GLN A 342 25.81 -24.87 2.35
C GLN A 342 26.45 -23.97 1.28
N VAL A 343 26.63 -22.70 1.63
CA VAL A 343 27.36 -21.71 0.83
C VAL A 343 28.85 -22.07 0.91
N SER A 344 29.27 -23.07 0.12
CA SER A 344 30.65 -23.53 0.15
C SER A 344 31.58 -22.55 -0.57
N GLN A 345 32.79 -22.34 -0.03
CA GLN A 345 33.84 -21.53 -0.66
C GLN A 345 34.07 -21.91 -2.15
N ARG A 346 33.93 -23.19 -2.50
CA ARG A 346 34.11 -23.69 -3.88
C ARG A 346 33.06 -23.14 -4.86
N CYS A 347 31.82 -22.96 -4.41
CA CYS A 347 30.75 -22.40 -5.25
C CYS A 347 30.89 -20.88 -5.48
N LEU A 348 31.52 -20.16 -4.54
CA LEU A 348 31.65 -18.70 -4.60
C LEU A 348 32.97 -18.22 -5.20
N LEU A 349 34.02 -19.04 -5.21
CA LEU A 349 35.36 -18.59 -5.63
C LEU A 349 35.66 -18.81 -7.12
N HIS A 350 35.06 -19.79 -7.80
CA HIS A 350 35.43 -20.14 -9.18
C HIS A 350 34.54 -19.53 -10.28
N SER A 351 33.28 -19.19 -9.96
CA SER A 351 32.28 -18.75 -10.95
C SER A 351 31.83 -17.30 -10.80
N GLN A 352 32.36 -16.57 -9.80
CA GLN A 352 31.85 -15.24 -9.42
C GLN A 352 32.78 -14.08 -9.83
N PRO A 353 32.22 -12.86 -10.00
CA PRO A 353 32.97 -11.66 -10.35
C PRO A 353 34.12 -11.36 -9.39
N GLU A 354 35.14 -10.64 -9.87
CA GLU A 354 36.35 -10.32 -9.11
C GLU A 354 36.06 -9.57 -7.80
N TRP A 355 35.06 -8.67 -7.80
CA TRP A 355 34.66 -7.94 -6.60
C TRP A 355 34.08 -8.85 -5.51
N VAL A 356 33.33 -9.90 -5.88
CA VAL A 356 32.78 -10.89 -4.93
C VAL A 356 33.93 -11.65 -4.28
N ARG A 357 34.88 -12.11 -5.10
CA ARG A 357 36.08 -12.81 -4.62
C ARG A 357 36.89 -11.94 -3.66
N LYS A 358 37.08 -10.65 -3.98
CA LYS A 358 37.78 -9.70 -3.11
C LYS A 358 37.05 -9.48 -1.78
N ALA A 359 35.73 -9.30 -1.81
CA ALA A 359 34.92 -9.11 -0.60
C ALA A 359 34.96 -10.36 0.32
N VAL A 360 34.83 -11.55 -0.25
CA VAL A 360 34.93 -12.82 0.49
C VAL A 360 36.31 -13.02 1.08
N ASN A 361 37.37 -12.75 0.31
CA ASN A 361 38.76 -12.90 0.78
C ASN A 361 39.06 -11.92 1.93
N ASN A 362 38.67 -10.65 1.79
CA ASN A 362 38.85 -9.65 2.84
C ASN A 362 38.15 -10.07 4.14
N HIS A 363 36.88 -10.48 4.05
CA HIS A 363 36.12 -10.95 5.22
C HIS A 363 36.77 -12.14 5.91
N GLN A 364 37.26 -13.12 5.15
CA GLN A 364 37.94 -14.29 5.71
C GLN A 364 39.29 -13.96 6.35
N THR A 365 40.02 -12.98 5.79
CA THR A 365 41.28 -12.52 6.38
C THR A 365 41.08 -11.76 7.68
N GLU A 366 40.03 -10.93 7.75
CA GLU A 366 39.69 -10.11 8.93
C GLU A 366 39.01 -10.93 10.03
N HIS A 367 38.14 -11.88 9.64
CA HIS A 367 37.30 -12.66 10.55
C HIS A 367 37.58 -14.17 10.46
N LYS A 368 38.81 -14.59 10.80
CA LYS A 368 39.25 -16.00 10.73
C LYS A 368 38.43 -16.98 11.57
N ALA A 369 37.71 -16.49 12.59
CA ALA A 369 36.87 -17.30 13.46
C ALA A 369 35.45 -17.52 12.89
N ASP A 370 35.05 -16.78 11.86
CA ASP A 370 33.73 -16.90 11.25
C ASP A 370 33.72 -18.02 10.19
N PRO A 371 32.87 -19.04 10.32
CA PRO A 371 32.81 -20.14 9.35
C PRO A 371 32.16 -19.74 8.02
N LEU A 372 31.47 -18.59 7.93
CA LEU A 372 30.75 -18.17 6.73
C LEU A 372 31.60 -17.26 5.83
N PRO A 373 31.57 -17.48 4.49
CA PRO A 373 32.31 -16.66 3.54
C PRO A 373 31.66 -15.30 3.24
N VAL A 374 30.40 -15.11 3.66
CA VAL A 374 29.60 -13.92 3.34
C VAL A 374 29.88 -12.81 4.37
N PRO A 375 30.23 -11.58 3.94
CA PRO A 375 30.45 -10.45 4.85
C PRO A 375 29.27 -10.17 5.78
N PHE A 376 29.54 -9.70 7.00
CA PHE A 376 28.48 -9.33 7.96
C PHE A 376 27.55 -8.22 7.47
N SER A 377 28.08 -7.29 6.66
CA SER A 377 27.34 -6.16 6.09
C SER A 377 26.75 -6.45 4.70
N ASP A 378 26.77 -7.71 4.24
CA ASP A 378 26.19 -8.07 2.96
C ASP A 378 24.68 -7.78 2.96
N PRO A 379 24.12 -7.07 1.96
CA PRO A 379 22.69 -6.80 1.92
C PRO A 379 21.86 -8.05 1.66
N GLU A 380 20.59 -8.00 2.09
CA GLU A 380 19.63 -9.08 1.91
C GLU A 380 19.34 -9.42 0.43
N PRO A 381 18.99 -10.67 0.08
CA PRO A 381 18.51 -10.99 -1.27
C PRO A 381 17.17 -10.31 -1.53
N GLN A 382 16.95 -9.82 -2.75
CA GLN A 382 15.69 -9.24 -3.21
C GLN A 382 15.35 -9.76 -4.61
N VAL A 383 14.82 -10.98 -4.68
CA VAL A 383 14.59 -11.71 -5.93
C VAL A 383 13.11 -11.95 -6.15
N THR A 384 12.68 -11.91 -7.42
CA THR A 384 11.31 -12.18 -7.81
C THR A 384 11.21 -13.06 -9.04
N ILE A 385 10.11 -13.80 -9.11
CA ILE A 385 9.63 -14.46 -10.30
C ILE A 385 8.27 -13.81 -10.61
N PRO A 386 8.15 -13.07 -11.72
CA PRO A 386 6.91 -12.38 -12.06
C PRO A 386 5.79 -13.36 -12.39
N VAL A 387 4.56 -12.88 -12.27
CA VAL A 387 3.35 -13.61 -12.67
C VAL A 387 3.45 -14.01 -14.14
N SER A 388 2.94 -15.19 -14.47
CA SER A 388 2.81 -15.67 -15.85
C SER A 388 1.47 -16.37 -16.05
N ALA A 389 1.03 -16.54 -17.30
CA ALA A 389 -0.22 -17.27 -17.60
C ALA A 389 -0.21 -18.72 -17.06
N LYS A 390 0.97 -19.35 -17.00
CA LYS A 390 1.14 -20.72 -16.47
C LYS A 390 1.22 -20.76 -14.94
N PHE A 391 1.83 -19.74 -14.33
CA PHE A 391 2.02 -19.62 -12.90
C PHE A 391 1.36 -18.32 -12.41
N PRO A 392 0.05 -18.34 -12.09
CA PRO A 392 -0.73 -17.16 -11.72
C PRO A 392 -0.52 -16.74 -10.27
N TRP A 393 0.75 -16.64 -9.85
CA TRP A 393 1.15 -16.16 -8.52
C TRP A 393 2.43 -15.35 -8.60
N HIS A 394 2.53 -14.36 -7.72
CA HIS A 394 3.71 -13.52 -7.57
C HIS A 394 4.62 -14.10 -6.50
N ILE A 395 5.92 -14.07 -6.75
CA ILE A 395 6.92 -14.69 -5.89
C ILE A 395 7.90 -13.64 -5.41
N GLN A 396 8.09 -13.56 -4.10
CA GLN A 396 9.14 -12.78 -3.46
C GLN A 396 10.06 -13.74 -2.70
N ILE A 397 11.34 -13.72 -3.06
CA ILE A 397 12.41 -14.46 -2.37
C ILE A 397 13.34 -13.40 -1.81
N GLN A 398 13.16 -13.10 -0.53
CA GLN A 398 13.78 -11.94 0.07
C GLN A 398 14.09 -12.17 1.55
N ARG A 399 14.58 -11.13 2.23
CA ARG A 399 14.46 -11.03 3.67
C ARG A 399 13.73 -9.77 4.03
N ASP A 400 12.76 -9.91 4.92
CA ASP A 400 11.90 -8.80 5.26
C ASP A 400 11.61 -8.73 6.76
N SER A 401 11.31 -7.51 7.19
CA SER A 401 11.06 -7.13 8.58
C SER A 401 9.68 -7.56 9.09
N PHE A 402 8.92 -8.31 8.31
CA PHE A 402 7.63 -8.83 8.72
C PHE A 402 7.75 -10.32 8.97
N SER A 403 8.07 -10.66 10.22
CA SER A 403 8.25 -12.01 10.68
C SER A 403 7.01 -12.52 11.42
N HIS A 404 6.58 -13.72 11.05
CA HIS A 404 5.76 -14.54 11.95
C HIS A 404 6.72 -15.51 12.62
N GLY A 405 6.91 -15.33 13.93
CA GLY A 405 7.98 -15.98 14.69
C GLY A 405 9.29 -15.19 14.61
N GLN A 406 9.88 -14.91 15.78
CA GLN A 406 11.23 -14.38 15.88
C GLN A 406 12.16 -15.30 15.06
N ALA A 407 13.03 -14.74 14.22
CA ALA A 407 14.07 -15.54 13.60
C ALA A 407 14.84 -16.23 14.74
N SER A 408 14.89 -17.55 14.72
CA SER A 408 15.55 -18.30 15.78
C SER A 408 17.00 -17.83 15.87
N SER A 409 17.41 -17.37 17.06
CA SER A 409 18.79 -16.93 17.34
C SER A 409 19.83 -18.05 17.16
N LEU A 410 19.37 -19.28 16.91
CA LEU A 410 20.18 -20.46 16.68
C LEU A 410 20.80 -20.50 15.27
N VAL A 411 20.25 -19.77 14.29
CA VAL A 411 20.75 -19.76 12.91
C VAL A 411 21.23 -18.37 12.52
N ASP A 412 22.40 -18.31 11.90
CA ASP A 412 22.97 -17.05 11.40
C ASP A 412 22.05 -16.41 10.35
N SER A 413 21.73 -15.12 10.56
CA SER A 413 20.80 -14.37 9.71
C SER A 413 21.25 -14.29 8.26
N ARG A 414 22.55 -14.43 7.94
CA ARG A 414 23.07 -14.43 6.56
C ARG A 414 22.58 -15.62 5.75
N LEU A 415 22.24 -16.73 6.40
CA LEU A 415 21.77 -17.95 5.73
C LEU A 415 20.25 -18.00 5.57
N VAL A 416 19.52 -17.15 6.30
CA VAL A 416 18.05 -17.19 6.32
C VAL A 416 17.51 -16.41 5.12
N VAL A 417 16.57 -17.03 4.40
CA VAL A 417 15.83 -16.42 3.28
C VAL A 417 14.34 -16.72 3.45
N ASP A 418 13.51 -15.70 3.24
CA ASP A 418 12.05 -15.77 3.29
C ASP A 418 11.49 -16.00 1.89
N LEU A 419 10.54 -16.92 1.76
CA LEU A 419 9.76 -17.14 0.53
C LEU A 419 8.32 -16.72 0.78
N ARG A 420 7.80 -15.86 -0.09
CA ARG A 420 6.41 -15.41 -0.06
C ARG A 420 5.78 -15.54 -1.43
N PHE A 421 4.69 -16.28 -1.48
CA PHE A 421 3.94 -16.54 -2.70
C PHE A 421 2.55 -15.96 -2.54
N PHE A 422 2.14 -15.14 -3.49
CA PHE A 422 0.85 -14.45 -3.49
C PHE A 422 0.00 -15.02 -4.61
N SER A 423 -1.14 -15.62 -4.26
CA SER A 423 -2.05 -16.23 -5.23
C SER A 423 -3.02 -15.21 -5.82
N MET A 424 -3.38 -15.39 -7.08
CA MET A 424 -4.45 -14.61 -7.72
C MET A 424 -5.84 -15.22 -7.44
N GLN A 425 -6.83 -14.38 -7.14
CA GLN A 425 -8.23 -14.79 -6.98
C GLN A 425 -9.17 -13.89 -7.78
N ASP A 426 -10.10 -14.51 -8.49
CA ASP A 426 -11.17 -13.83 -9.22
C ASP A 426 -12.19 -13.18 -8.26
N GLY A 427 -12.64 -11.98 -8.64
CA GLY A 427 -13.64 -11.22 -7.91
C GLY A 427 -15.00 -11.91 -8.01
N ARG A 428 -15.68 -12.02 -6.88
CA ARG A 428 -17.02 -12.62 -6.80
C ARG A 428 -18.03 -11.69 -6.15
N PRO A 429 -19.28 -11.62 -6.66
CA PRO A 429 -20.32 -10.80 -6.07
C PRO A 429 -20.62 -11.15 -4.60
N GLU A 430 -20.43 -12.42 -4.21
CA GLU A 430 -20.66 -12.87 -2.83
C GLU A 430 -19.57 -12.39 -1.86
N ASN A 431 -18.38 -12.06 -2.37
CA ASN A 431 -17.28 -11.56 -1.56
C ASN A 431 -17.43 -10.05 -1.36
N ARG A 432 -17.81 -9.64 -0.15
CA ARG A 432 -18.19 -8.26 0.13
C ARG A 432 -17.81 -7.73 1.52
N ILE A 433 -17.73 -6.41 1.60
CA ILE A 433 -17.55 -5.66 2.85
C ILE A 433 -18.87 -4.97 3.15
N ILE A 434 -19.44 -5.27 4.32
CA ILE A 434 -20.67 -4.67 4.80
C ILE A 434 -20.32 -3.82 6.00
N PHE A 435 -21.04 -2.72 6.18
CA PHE A 435 -20.94 -1.91 7.39
C PHE A 435 -22.15 -2.12 8.27
N GLU A 436 -21.90 -2.33 9.55
CA GLU A 436 -22.93 -2.51 10.56
C GLU A 436 -23.35 -1.15 11.16
N SER A 437 -24.49 -1.14 11.84
CA SER A 437 -24.95 0.00 12.63
C SER A 437 -24.10 0.23 13.89
N THR A 438 -23.43 -0.82 14.38
CA THR A 438 -22.43 -0.73 15.45
C THR A 438 -21.25 0.12 15.01
N LYS A 439 -20.57 0.75 15.97
CA LYS A 439 -19.47 1.68 15.72
C LYS A 439 -18.13 1.07 16.06
N ASP A 440 -17.12 1.43 15.28
CA ASP A 440 -15.72 1.14 15.59
C ASP A 440 -15.18 2.08 16.69
N ALA A 441 -13.90 1.91 17.05
CA ALA A 441 -13.21 2.74 18.05
C ALA A 441 -13.22 4.24 17.73
N TYR A 442 -13.53 4.62 16.49
CA TYR A 442 -13.58 5.99 16.01
C TYR A 442 -15.01 6.40 15.69
N GLY A 443 -16.06 5.77 16.24
CA GLY A 443 -17.44 6.20 16.04
C GLY A 443 -17.97 6.06 14.60
N MET A 444 -17.25 5.35 13.73
CA MET A 444 -17.64 5.08 12.34
C MET A 444 -18.31 3.70 12.22
N PRO A 445 -19.16 3.45 11.21
CA PRO A 445 -19.80 2.14 11.02
C PRO A 445 -18.79 0.99 11.00
N GLN A 446 -19.00 -0.04 11.82
CA GLN A 446 -18.08 -1.17 11.96
C GLN A 446 -18.04 -1.99 10.65
N PRO A 447 -16.86 -2.23 10.06
CA PRO A 447 -16.71 -3.12 8.92
C PRO A 447 -16.88 -4.60 9.31
N THR A 448 -17.62 -5.33 8.49
CA THR A 448 -17.82 -6.79 8.54
C THR A 448 -17.47 -7.38 7.17
N PHE A 449 -16.72 -8.48 7.17
CA PHE A 449 -16.36 -9.22 5.97
C PHE A 449 -17.28 -10.41 5.75
N GLU A 450 -17.72 -10.59 4.52
CA GLU A 450 -18.33 -11.83 4.03
C GLU A 450 -17.47 -12.35 2.88
N TYR A 451 -16.57 -13.27 3.17
CA TYR A 451 -15.61 -13.79 2.20
C TYR A 451 -15.59 -15.31 2.18
N ARG A 452 -15.72 -15.88 0.99
CA ARG A 452 -15.67 -17.32 0.75
C ARG A 452 -14.69 -17.65 -0.36
N THR A 453 -13.97 -18.76 -0.17
CA THR A 453 -13.09 -19.33 -1.19
C THR A 453 -13.84 -20.38 -2.01
N THR A 454 -13.26 -20.71 -3.16
CA THR A 454 -13.82 -21.59 -4.18
C THR A 454 -12.97 -22.85 -4.27
N ALA A 455 -13.52 -23.95 -4.80
CA ALA A 455 -12.74 -25.17 -5.00
C ALA A 455 -11.57 -24.94 -5.98
N ASP A 456 -11.83 -24.30 -7.13
CA ASP A 456 -10.81 -23.97 -8.13
C ASP A 456 -9.70 -23.09 -7.55
N TYR A 457 -10.07 -22.12 -6.71
CA TYR A 457 -9.10 -21.26 -6.04
C TYR A 457 -8.27 -22.05 -5.02
N ALA A 458 -8.87 -22.99 -4.29
CA ALA A 458 -8.15 -23.86 -3.37
C ALA A 458 -7.15 -24.78 -4.10
N LEU A 459 -7.50 -25.26 -5.30
CA LEU A 459 -6.59 -26.02 -6.16
C LEU A 459 -5.39 -25.16 -6.58
N LYS A 460 -5.63 -23.98 -7.15
CA LYS A 460 -4.55 -23.03 -7.54
C LYS A 460 -3.65 -22.65 -6.36
N ALA A 461 -4.24 -22.44 -5.18
CA ALA A 461 -3.48 -22.17 -3.95
C ALA A 461 -2.60 -23.36 -3.54
N THR A 462 -3.08 -24.59 -3.73
CA THR A 462 -2.30 -25.82 -3.45
C THR A 462 -1.15 -25.97 -4.45
N GLU A 463 -1.38 -25.69 -5.73
CA GLU A 463 -0.31 -25.67 -6.75
C GLU A 463 0.76 -24.62 -6.42
N MET A 464 0.35 -23.43 -5.97
CA MET A 464 1.26 -22.39 -5.50
C MET A 464 2.10 -22.85 -4.28
N MET A 465 1.48 -23.56 -3.33
CA MET A 465 2.21 -24.15 -2.20
C MET A 465 3.24 -25.18 -2.67
N ASN A 466 2.87 -26.05 -3.61
CA ASN A 466 3.80 -27.02 -4.19
C ASN A 466 4.98 -26.32 -4.90
N ASP A 467 4.72 -25.26 -5.67
CA ASP A 467 5.76 -24.46 -6.31
C ASP A 467 6.70 -23.81 -5.29
N MET A 468 6.16 -23.30 -4.17
CA MET A 468 6.97 -22.78 -3.07
C MET A 468 7.88 -23.86 -2.47
N THR A 469 7.37 -25.07 -2.25
CA THR A 469 8.18 -26.18 -1.71
C THR A 469 9.27 -26.65 -2.69
N ASN A 470 9.00 -26.60 -4.00
CA ASN A 470 9.99 -26.93 -5.03
C ASN A 470 11.11 -25.89 -5.07
N ILE A 471 10.77 -24.59 -5.07
CA ILE A 471 11.75 -23.50 -5.04
C ILE A 471 12.55 -23.53 -3.74
N ALA A 472 11.89 -23.75 -2.60
CA ALA A 472 12.57 -23.88 -1.31
C ALA A 472 13.60 -25.02 -1.33
N SER A 473 13.27 -26.18 -1.89
CA SER A 473 14.14 -27.36 -1.96
C SER A 473 15.37 -27.15 -2.85
N VAL A 474 15.27 -26.29 -3.87
CA VAL A 474 16.41 -25.88 -4.71
C VAL A 474 17.38 -25.00 -3.93
N LEU A 475 16.86 -24.04 -3.16
CA LEU A 475 17.66 -23.04 -2.46
C LEU A 475 18.22 -23.53 -1.12
N GLY A 476 17.51 -24.39 -0.39
CA GLY A 476 17.84 -24.68 1.00
C GLY A 476 16.98 -25.75 1.66
N GLY A 477 17.12 -25.86 2.99
CA GLY A 477 16.23 -26.64 3.85
C GLY A 477 15.36 -25.71 4.69
N TYR A 478 14.19 -26.15 5.15
CA TYR A 478 13.32 -25.31 5.96
C TYR A 478 13.96 -24.94 7.31
N LEU A 479 13.81 -23.69 7.71
CA LEU A 479 14.14 -23.27 9.07
C LEU A 479 13.07 -23.84 10.02
N PRO A 480 13.46 -24.47 11.15
CA PRO A 480 12.52 -24.86 12.19
C PRO A 480 11.62 -23.68 12.62
N ASP A 481 10.37 -23.97 12.92
CA ASP A 481 9.32 -22.97 13.25
C ASP A 481 8.90 -22.04 12.10
N SER A 482 9.40 -22.26 10.88
CA SER A 482 9.04 -21.49 9.70
C SER A 482 8.81 -22.39 8.47
N TYR A 483 8.16 -23.53 8.71
CA TYR A 483 7.74 -24.46 7.66
C TYR A 483 6.71 -23.84 6.70
N PRO A 484 6.58 -24.39 5.47
CA PRO A 484 5.53 -24.03 4.52
C PRO A 484 4.15 -23.98 5.14
N GLN A 485 3.54 -22.80 5.14
CA GLN A 485 2.21 -22.58 5.70
C GLN A 485 1.46 -21.50 4.92
N PHE A 486 0.13 -21.58 4.94
CA PHE A 486 -0.71 -20.47 4.51
C PHE A 486 -0.86 -19.49 5.66
N MET A 487 -0.68 -18.21 5.36
CA MET A 487 -0.86 -17.14 6.32
C MET A 487 -2.34 -16.89 6.59
N THR A 488 -2.63 -16.35 7.78
CA THR A 488 -3.99 -15.91 8.14
C THR A 488 -4.52 -15.03 7.02
N PRO A 489 -5.73 -15.30 6.52
CA PRO A 489 -6.24 -14.53 5.42
C PRO A 489 -6.24 -13.04 5.79
N GLY A 490 -5.75 -12.18 4.88
CA GLY A 490 -5.86 -10.71 4.97
C GLY A 490 -4.55 -10.04 5.33
N LEU A 491 -3.61 -10.83 5.82
CA LEU A 491 -2.26 -10.44 6.16
C LEU A 491 -1.44 -9.83 5.01
N PRO A 492 -1.64 -10.16 3.72
CA PRO A 492 -0.91 -9.48 2.65
C PRO A 492 -1.25 -7.99 2.51
N PHE A 493 -2.33 -7.51 3.14
CA PHE A 493 -2.80 -6.12 3.08
C PHE A 493 -3.07 -5.58 1.65
N HIS A 494 -3.24 -6.45 0.67
CA HIS A 494 -3.46 -6.09 -0.74
C HIS A 494 -4.96 -5.98 -1.13
N LEU A 495 -5.86 -5.81 -0.17
CA LEU A 495 -7.31 -5.77 -0.40
C LEU A 495 -7.67 -4.80 -1.55
N ALA A 496 -8.44 -5.28 -2.53
CA ALA A 496 -8.80 -4.54 -3.74
C ALA A 496 -10.25 -4.81 -4.20
N GLY A 497 -10.71 -4.06 -5.20
CA GLY A 497 -12.05 -4.16 -5.78
C GLY A 497 -13.17 -3.48 -5.00
N SER A 498 -12.87 -2.88 -3.85
CA SER A 498 -13.89 -2.31 -2.95
C SER A 498 -14.57 -1.04 -3.49
N VAL A 499 -13.93 -0.33 -4.42
CA VAL A 499 -14.47 0.83 -5.16
C VAL A 499 -14.07 0.72 -6.63
N ARG A 500 -14.32 -0.47 -7.21
CA ARG A 500 -13.78 -0.88 -8.50
C ARG A 500 -14.12 0.10 -9.64
N LEU A 501 -13.15 0.30 -10.53
CA LEU A 501 -13.36 1.05 -11.77
C LEU A 501 -13.97 0.15 -12.85
N GLY A 502 -14.71 0.72 -13.79
CA GLY A 502 -15.25 0.00 -14.91
C GLY A 502 -15.71 0.92 -16.05
N HIS A 503 -16.27 0.31 -17.09
CA HIS A 503 -16.84 1.00 -18.24
C HIS A 503 -18.33 1.31 -18.07
N ASP A 504 -19.02 0.55 -17.21
CA ASP A 504 -20.46 0.69 -16.97
C ASP A 504 -20.77 0.86 -15.47
N LYS A 505 -21.68 1.79 -15.17
CA LYS A 505 -22.26 2.03 -13.84
C LYS A 505 -23.03 0.82 -13.27
N SER A 506 -23.51 -0.08 -14.14
CA SER A 506 -24.21 -1.31 -13.74
C SER A 506 -23.29 -2.25 -12.96
N ASP A 507 -21.99 -2.14 -13.23
CA ASP A 507 -20.97 -3.02 -12.72
C ASP A 507 -19.73 -2.24 -12.23
N SER A 508 -19.83 -0.97 -11.86
CA SER A 508 -18.69 -0.32 -11.19
C SER A 508 -19.09 0.83 -10.32
N VAL A 509 -18.19 1.25 -9.42
CA VAL A 509 -18.39 2.41 -8.55
C VAL A 509 -17.97 3.69 -9.28
N ALA A 510 -16.90 3.62 -10.07
CA ALA A 510 -16.34 4.74 -10.78
C ALA A 510 -15.87 4.34 -12.18
N ASN A 511 -15.67 5.33 -13.05
CA ASN A 511 -15.05 5.13 -14.37
C ASN A 511 -13.52 5.01 -14.27
N TYR A 512 -12.82 4.72 -15.38
CA TYR A 512 -11.36 4.66 -15.41
C TYR A 512 -10.61 6.00 -15.24
N ASN A 513 -11.34 7.11 -15.01
CA ASN A 513 -10.78 8.36 -14.50
C ASN A 513 -10.96 8.48 -12.98
N SER A 514 -11.38 7.40 -12.33
CA SER A 514 -11.68 7.31 -10.90
C SER A 514 -12.83 8.22 -10.43
N GLN A 515 -13.64 8.75 -11.34
CA GLN A 515 -14.80 9.57 -11.02
C GLN A 515 -16.00 8.67 -10.72
N VAL A 516 -16.63 8.88 -9.57
CA VAL A 516 -17.82 8.12 -9.15
C VAL A 516 -18.97 8.39 -10.11
N TRP A 517 -19.66 7.33 -10.52
CA TRP A 517 -20.77 7.48 -11.46
C TRP A 517 -21.84 8.42 -10.90
N GLN A 518 -22.39 9.27 -11.79
CA GLN A 518 -23.45 10.24 -11.48
C GLN A 518 -23.04 11.39 -10.55
N ILE A 519 -21.80 11.44 -10.06
CA ILE A 519 -21.31 12.53 -9.19
C ILE A 519 -20.10 13.18 -9.84
N LYS A 520 -20.26 14.44 -10.27
CA LYS A 520 -19.24 15.13 -11.09
C LYS A 520 -17.97 15.43 -10.29
N ASN A 521 -18.12 15.68 -9.00
CA ASN A 521 -17.04 16.20 -8.16
C ASN A 521 -16.51 15.21 -7.11
N LEU A 522 -16.78 13.91 -7.25
CA LEU A 522 -16.30 12.87 -6.34
C LEU A 522 -15.41 11.86 -7.06
N TYR A 523 -14.20 11.67 -6.52
CA TYR A 523 -13.20 10.74 -7.03
C TYR A 523 -12.82 9.74 -5.95
N VAL A 524 -12.54 8.51 -6.35
CA VAL A 524 -12.07 7.43 -5.46
C VAL A 524 -10.63 7.05 -5.80
N ALA A 525 -9.87 6.57 -4.83
CA ALA A 525 -8.49 6.18 -5.10
C ALA A 525 -7.99 5.06 -4.19
N GLY A 526 -6.95 4.37 -4.67
CA GLY A 526 -6.28 3.31 -3.94
C GLY A 526 -6.57 1.91 -4.49
N ASN A 527 -6.09 0.88 -3.78
CA ASN A 527 -6.18 -0.52 -4.22
C ASN A 527 -7.62 -0.97 -4.47
N GLY A 528 -8.60 -0.38 -3.76
CA GLY A 528 -10.02 -0.63 -3.98
C GLY A 528 -10.50 -0.34 -5.41
N THR A 529 -9.79 0.50 -6.17
CA THR A 529 -10.13 0.86 -7.55
C THR A 529 -9.80 -0.25 -8.56
N ILE A 530 -8.89 -1.18 -8.23
CA ILE A 530 -8.44 -2.22 -9.15
C ILE A 530 -9.58 -3.25 -9.38
N PRO A 531 -10.08 -3.43 -10.62
CA PRO A 531 -11.22 -4.30 -10.93
C PRO A 531 -10.83 -5.70 -11.43
N THR A 532 -9.55 -6.04 -11.43
CA THR A 532 -9.02 -7.31 -11.95
C THR A 532 -8.46 -8.17 -10.83
N ALA A 533 -8.44 -9.48 -11.08
CA ALA A 533 -7.65 -10.40 -10.27
C ALA A 533 -6.16 -10.11 -10.53
N PHE A 534 -5.37 -10.01 -9.46
CA PHE A 534 -3.93 -9.86 -9.57
C PHE A 534 -3.23 -10.74 -8.55
N ALA A 535 -1.91 -10.81 -8.57
CA ALA A 535 -1.08 -11.43 -7.53
C ALA A 535 0.07 -10.50 -7.14
N ALA A 536 0.53 -9.69 -8.08
CA ALA A 536 1.53 -8.66 -7.89
C ALA A 536 1.10 -7.60 -6.86
N ASN A 537 2.06 -6.91 -6.24
CA ASN A 537 1.75 -5.87 -5.27
C ASN A 537 1.04 -4.67 -5.95
N PRO A 538 -0.09 -4.18 -5.41
CA PRO A 538 -0.98 -3.29 -6.15
C PRO A 538 -0.57 -1.82 -6.15
N THR A 539 0.32 -1.38 -5.26
CA THR A 539 0.48 0.05 -4.99
C THR A 539 0.98 0.84 -6.19
N LEU A 540 1.86 0.27 -7.02
CA LEU A 540 2.31 0.95 -8.25
C LEU A 540 1.14 1.17 -9.23
N THR A 541 0.28 0.18 -9.41
CA THR A 541 -0.93 0.29 -10.23
C THR A 541 -1.89 1.32 -9.66
N SER A 542 -2.08 1.35 -8.33
CA SER A 542 -2.89 2.35 -7.66
C SER A 542 -2.33 3.77 -7.82
N LEU A 543 -1.01 3.94 -7.80
CA LEU A 543 -0.34 5.22 -8.08
C LEU A 543 -0.59 5.63 -9.54
N ALA A 544 -0.41 4.72 -10.49
CA ALA A 544 -0.65 4.98 -11.91
C ALA A 544 -2.09 5.47 -12.18
N LEU A 545 -3.09 4.80 -11.61
CA LEU A 545 -4.50 5.22 -11.69
C LEU A 545 -4.76 6.58 -11.02
N ALA A 546 -4.08 6.85 -9.90
CA ALA A 546 -4.21 8.13 -9.19
C ALA A 546 -3.59 9.30 -9.96
N ILE A 547 -2.44 9.10 -10.63
CA ILE A 547 -1.84 10.11 -11.51
C ILE A 547 -2.83 10.46 -12.63
N ARG A 548 -3.39 9.45 -13.31
CA ARG A 548 -4.40 9.65 -14.36
C ARG A 548 -5.59 10.47 -13.86
N SER A 549 -6.15 10.10 -12.70
CA SER A 549 -7.27 10.81 -12.08
C SER A 549 -6.92 12.25 -11.69
N ALA A 550 -5.77 12.48 -11.07
CA ALA A 550 -5.33 13.83 -10.69
C ALA A 550 -5.16 14.75 -11.91
N CYS A 551 -4.65 14.23 -13.03
CA CYS A 551 -4.59 14.96 -14.31
C CYS A 551 -5.99 15.33 -14.81
N LYS A 552 -6.97 14.44 -14.71
CA LYS A 552 -8.36 14.73 -15.10
C LYS A 552 -9.00 15.80 -14.21
N ILE A 553 -8.77 15.76 -12.89
CA ILE A 553 -9.23 16.81 -11.96
C ILE A 553 -8.61 18.17 -12.34
N ARG A 554 -7.29 18.18 -12.61
CA ARG A 554 -6.57 19.39 -13.04
C ARG A 554 -7.18 19.98 -14.31
N ASP A 555 -7.39 19.17 -15.33
CA ASP A 555 -7.91 19.63 -16.63
C ASP A 555 -9.33 20.20 -16.47
N PHE A 556 -10.18 19.51 -15.70
CA PHE A 556 -11.52 19.99 -15.39
C PHE A 556 -11.50 21.34 -14.64
N LEU A 557 -10.61 21.50 -13.66
CA LEU A 557 -10.46 22.75 -12.91
C LEU A 557 -9.91 23.91 -13.76
N LYS A 558 -9.10 23.63 -14.79
CA LYS A 558 -8.60 24.65 -15.74
C LYS A 558 -9.64 25.06 -16.80
N GLY A 559 -10.81 24.42 -16.83
CA GLY A 559 -11.90 24.80 -17.73
C GLY A 559 -11.66 24.44 -19.20
N SER A 560 -10.85 23.41 -19.50
CA SER A 560 -10.70 22.90 -20.87
C SER A 560 -11.97 22.16 -21.32
N SER A 561 -12.95 22.93 -21.78
CA SER A 561 -14.23 22.49 -22.34
C SER A 561 -14.09 21.95 -23.77
N THR A 562 -13.23 20.95 -23.98
CA THR A 562 -13.23 20.15 -25.22
C THR A 562 -13.60 18.72 -24.90
N SER A 563 -14.86 18.40 -25.19
CA SER A 563 -15.46 17.07 -25.27
C SER A 563 -15.01 16.32 -26.54
N SER A 564 -13.73 16.37 -26.85
CA SER A 564 -13.04 15.46 -27.76
C SER A 564 -12.04 14.72 -26.89
N GLU A 565 -11.83 13.42 -27.11
CA GLU A 565 -10.74 12.65 -26.53
C GLU A 565 -9.52 13.54 -26.26
N ILE A 566 -9.35 13.97 -25.01
CA ILE A 566 -8.20 14.80 -24.65
C ILE A 566 -7.02 13.83 -24.65
N THR A 567 -6.39 13.68 -25.81
CA THR A 567 -5.00 13.26 -25.97
C THR A 567 -4.16 14.27 -25.19
N VAL A 568 -4.06 14.06 -23.88
CA VAL A 568 -3.05 14.72 -23.06
C VAL A 568 -1.72 14.26 -23.65
N THR A 569 -1.02 15.17 -24.33
CA THR A 569 0.19 14.82 -25.08
C THR A 569 1.24 14.19 -24.16
N PRO A 570 1.90 13.10 -24.61
CA PRO A 570 2.88 12.32 -23.83
C PRO A 570 4.01 13.12 -23.17
N ASP A 571 4.38 14.27 -23.74
CA ASP A 571 5.51 15.08 -23.28
C ASP A 571 5.24 15.91 -22.02
N GLU A 572 3.98 16.22 -21.68
CA GLU A 572 3.67 16.96 -20.45
C GLU A 572 3.84 16.11 -19.18
N TRP A 573 3.65 14.80 -19.30
CA TRP A 573 3.88 13.85 -18.20
C TRP A 573 5.36 13.79 -17.82
N LEU A 574 6.25 13.87 -18.84
CA LEU A 574 7.71 13.87 -18.71
C LEU A 574 8.30 15.24 -18.35
N LYS A 575 7.69 16.35 -18.81
CA LYS A 575 8.11 17.73 -18.46
C LYS A 575 7.97 18.04 -16.97
N TRP A 576 7.14 17.29 -16.24
CA TRP A 576 6.91 17.45 -14.80
C TRP A 576 7.68 16.45 -13.94
N THR A 577 8.21 15.40 -14.57
CA THR A 577 9.28 14.56 -14.03
C THR A 577 10.67 15.13 -14.38
N ASN A 578 10.78 16.46 -14.49
CA ASN A 578 12.00 17.10 -14.93
C ASN A 578 13.10 16.82 -13.89
N ALA A 579 14.07 16.00 -14.25
CA ALA A 579 15.26 15.71 -13.44
C ALA A 579 16.04 16.99 -13.02
N ASN A 580 15.72 18.13 -13.65
CA ASN A 580 16.34 19.43 -13.42
C ASN A 580 15.57 20.38 -12.48
N ASP A 581 14.44 19.98 -11.88
CA ASP A 581 13.78 20.79 -10.84
C ASP A 581 14.57 20.66 -9.51
N PRO A 582 15.01 21.76 -8.86
CA PRO A 582 15.77 21.70 -7.60
C PRO A 582 14.99 21.11 -6.41
N ASN A 583 13.65 21.00 -6.51
CA ASN A 583 12.78 20.30 -5.55
C ASN A 583 12.39 18.89 -6.01
N TYR A 584 12.85 18.48 -7.20
CA TYR A 584 12.76 17.12 -7.66
C TYR A 584 13.62 16.22 -6.77
N PRO A 585 13.17 15.02 -6.40
CA PRO A 585 14.07 13.99 -5.94
C PRO A 585 14.88 13.51 -7.15
N ASP A 586 15.80 14.34 -7.62
CA ASP A 586 16.78 13.89 -8.58
C ASP A 586 17.66 12.87 -7.86
N HIS A 587 17.32 11.60 -8.03
CA HIS A 587 18.03 10.47 -7.46
C HIS A 587 19.48 10.40 -7.98
N LYS A 588 19.83 11.11 -9.08
CA LYS A 588 21.21 11.33 -9.51
C LYS A 588 21.87 12.53 -8.80
N ASN A 589 21.25 13.71 -8.71
CA ASN A 589 21.82 14.81 -7.94
C ASN A 589 21.86 14.57 -6.41
N LEU A 590 21.05 13.67 -5.86
CA LEU A 590 21.20 13.17 -4.47
C LEU A 590 22.44 12.30 -4.28
N ARG A 591 23.02 11.76 -5.37
CA ARG A 591 24.36 11.14 -5.32
C ARG A 591 25.47 12.18 -5.26
N GLU A 592 25.23 13.39 -5.78
CA GLU A 592 26.21 14.49 -5.83
C GLU A 592 26.10 15.48 -4.65
N LEU A 593 24.91 15.67 -4.07
CA LEU A 593 24.67 16.48 -2.86
C LEU A 593 25.08 15.71 -1.58
N GLN A 594 26.27 15.13 -1.58
CA GLN A 594 26.99 14.74 -0.38
C GLN A 594 27.82 15.94 0.10
N SER A 595 27.27 16.80 0.96
CA SER A 595 28.09 17.65 1.85
C SER A 595 27.33 18.57 2.81
N VAL A 596 26.00 18.69 2.81
CA VAL A 596 25.35 19.63 3.72
C VAL A 596 24.06 19.07 4.31
N VAL A 597 23.90 19.33 5.62
CA VAL A 597 22.76 19.04 6.52
C VAL A 597 22.92 17.78 7.38
N LEU A 598 23.88 17.87 8.30
CA LEU A 598 23.80 17.36 9.67
C LEU A 598 23.93 18.58 10.59
N ILE A 599 22.82 18.99 11.23
CA ILE A 599 22.79 19.50 12.60
C ILE A 599 21.55 18.88 13.25
#